data_AF-A0A2T5K5F5-F1
#
_entry.id   AF-A0A2T5K5F5-F1
#
_cell.length_a   1.000
_cell.length_b   1.000
_cell.length_c   1.000
_cell.angle_alpha   90.00
_cell.angle_beta   90.00
_cell.angle_gamma   90.00
#
_symmetry.space_group_name_H-M   'P 1'
#
loop_
_entity.id
_entity.type
_entity.pdbx_description
1 polymer ?
#
loop_
_entity_poly.entity_id
_entity_poly.type
_entity_poly.pdbx_seq_one_letter_code
_entity_poly.pdbx_strand_id
1 'polypeptide(L)'
;MKPTIFAIFLLSWCLAGVATAQTAPNIERKVDPRIAQLEMALNLVNQEQQSVYQQFQMLQEMRRSEVQNINPLVMQDMGGVKDMPPISYDESVRVQRERKDRIQQHARELDRLYARYSELGEQKNAILEQLREIAKETVR
;
A
#
# COMPACT_ATOMS: atom_id res chain seq x y z
N MET A 1 -29.83 -12.62 39.37
CA MET A 1 -28.48 -12.39 38.81
C MET A 1 -28.64 -12.20 37.31
N LYS A 2 -28.42 -10.98 36.82
CA LYS A 2 -28.75 -10.57 35.44
C LYS A 2 -27.46 -10.31 34.64
N PRO A 3 -27.38 -10.73 33.37
CA PRO A 3 -26.22 -10.51 32.52
C PRO A 3 -26.24 -9.09 31.92
N THR A 4 -25.15 -8.33 32.13
CA THR A 4 -24.94 -7.01 31.51
C THR A 4 -24.30 -7.17 30.14
N ILE A 5 -25.14 -7.04 29.11
CA ILE A 5 -24.80 -6.78 27.72
C ILE A 5 -24.54 -5.27 27.60
N PHE A 6 -23.34 -4.85 27.22
CA PHE A 6 -23.10 -3.44 26.89
C PHE A 6 -23.46 -3.20 25.42
N ALA A 7 -24.50 -2.39 25.26
CA ALA A 7 -25.15 -2.06 24.02
C ALA A 7 -24.31 -1.10 23.16
N ILE A 8 -24.36 -1.40 21.86
CA ILE A 8 -24.01 -0.54 20.74
C ILE A 8 -24.78 0.78 20.89
N PHE A 9 -24.04 1.89 20.98
CA PHE A 9 -24.59 3.23 20.97
C PHE A 9 -23.82 4.02 19.92
N LEU A 10 -24.50 4.38 18.82
CA LEU A 10 -24.31 5.62 18.05
C LEU A 10 -25.16 5.54 16.77
N LEU A 11 -26.47 5.69 16.93
CA LEU A 11 -27.36 6.05 15.83
C LEU A 11 -28.53 6.87 16.39
N SER A 12 -28.41 8.20 16.36
CA SER A 12 -29.58 9.09 16.26
C SER A 12 -29.12 10.55 16.17
N TRP A 13 -28.90 11.00 14.93
CA TRP A 13 -29.11 12.39 14.54
C TRP A 13 -29.98 12.38 13.29
N CYS A 14 -31.27 12.13 13.48
CA CYS A 14 -32.30 12.49 12.50
C CYS A 14 -32.79 13.90 12.85
N LEU A 15 -32.13 14.91 12.31
CA LEU A 15 -32.72 16.23 12.18
C LEU A 15 -33.56 16.24 10.90
N ALA A 16 -34.87 16.36 11.09
CA ALA A 16 -35.84 16.64 10.05
C ALA A 16 -35.50 17.99 9.39
N GLY A 17 -35.08 17.94 8.13
CA GLY A 17 -34.92 19.10 7.25
C GLY A 17 -35.94 19.01 6.13
N VAL A 18 -36.87 19.97 6.14
CA VAL A 18 -38.01 20.12 5.24
C VAL A 18 -37.58 20.18 3.78
N ALA A 19 -38.30 19.45 2.93
CA ALA A 19 -38.16 19.53 1.49
C ALA A 19 -38.51 20.93 0.97
N THR A 20 -37.58 21.56 0.25
CA THR A 20 -37.94 22.45 -0.85
C THR A 20 -37.34 21.84 -2.12
N ALA A 21 -38.19 21.20 -2.91
CA ALA A 21 -37.87 20.82 -4.27
C ALA A 21 -37.76 22.11 -5.09
N GLN A 22 -36.58 22.71 -5.06
CA GLN A 22 -36.21 23.74 -6.03
C GLN A 22 -35.85 22.99 -7.31
N THR A 23 -36.78 22.92 -8.26
CA THR A 23 -36.47 22.62 -9.65
C THR A 23 -35.60 23.75 -10.18
N ALA A 24 -34.30 23.65 -9.89
CA ALA A 24 -33.27 24.42 -10.56
C ALA A 24 -33.37 24.11 -12.06
N PRO A 25 -33.17 25.10 -12.95
CA PRO A 25 -33.10 24.84 -14.37
C PRO A 25 -32.03 23.76 -14.58
N ASN A 26 -32.42 22.68 -15.28
CA ASN A 26 -31.51 21.64 -15.72
C ASN A 26 -30.59 22.30 -16.77
N ILE A 27 -29.58 23.02 -16.28
CA ILE A 27 -28.40 23.34 -17.06
C ILE A 27 -27.74 21.99 -17.25
N GLU A 28 -28.09 21.33 -18.34
CA GLU A 28 -27.39 20.16 -18.84
C GLU A 28 -25.96 20.58 -19.12
N ARG A 29 -25.12 20.60 -18.07
CA ARG A 29 -23.68 20.75 -18.19
C ARG A 29 -23.26 19.51 -18.97
N LYS A 30 -22.99 19.68 -20.27
CA LYS A 30 -22.26 18.69 -21.04
C LYS A 30 -20.93 18.47 -20.34
N VAL A 31 -20.87 17.44 -19.51
CA VAL A 31 -19.63 17.00 -18.88
C VAL A 31 -18.72 16.56 -20.02
N ASP A 32 -17.54 17.18 -20.11
CA ASP A 32 -16.56 16.80 -21.11
C ASP A 32 -16.20 15.31 -20.90
N PRO A 33 -16.40 14.44 -21.90
CA PRO A 33 -16.11 13.01 -21.77
C PRO A 33 -14.64 12.72 -21.41
N ARG A 34 -13.73 13.67 -21.65
CA ARG A 34 -12.33 13.59 -21.23
C ARG A 34 -12.18 13.58 -19.71
N ILE A 35 -13.05 14.25 -18.96
CA ILE A 35 -13.02 14.28 -17.49
C ILE A 35 -13.19 12.87 -16.93
N ALA A 36 -14.23 12.15 -17.40
CA ALA A 36 -14.50 10.79 -16.93
C ALA A 36 -13.34 9.82 -17.23
N GLN A 37 -12.67 9.98 -18.38
CA GLN A 37 -11.50 9.18 -18.73
C GLN A 37 -10.31 9.49 -17.83
N LEU A 38 -10.06 10.77 -17.53
CA LEU A 38 -8.97 11.19 -16.64
C LEU A 38 -9.23 10.77 -15.19
N GLU A 39 -10.48 10.80 -14.72
CA GLU A 39 -10.86 10.29 -13.40
C GLU A 39 -10.65 8.78 -13.30
N MET A 40 -10.99 8.02 -14.34
CA MET A 40 -10.72 6.58 -14.40
C MET A 40 -9.21 6.29 -14.35
N ALA A 41 -8.43 7.03 -15.15
CA ALA A 41 -6.97 6.90 -15.16
C ALA A 41 -6.37 7.26 -13.79
N LEU A 42 -6.86 8.32 -13.15
CA LEU A 42 -6.44 8.73 -11.82
C LEU A 42 -6.74 7.65 -10.78
N ASN A 43 -7.92 7.05 -10.84
CA ASN A 43 -8.29 5.94 -9.95
C ASN A 43 -7.38 4.73 -10.14
N LEU A 44 -7.06 4.37 -11.39
CA LEU A 44 -6.13 3.27 -11.67
C LEU A 44 -4.74 3.55 -11.11
N VAL A 45 -4.19 4.74 -11.34
CA VAL A 45 -2.88 5.14 -10.80
C VAL A 45 -2.89 5.13 -9.27
N ASN A 46 -3.95 5.62 -8.63
CA ASN A 46 -4.07 5.57 -7.17
C ASN A 46 -4.11 4.14 -6.62
N GLN A 47 -4.85 3.23 -7.27
CA GLN A 47 -4.90 1.82 -6.90
C GLN A 47 -3.54 1.15 -7.04
N GLU A 48 -2.85 1.40 -8.16
CA GLU A 48 -1.51 0.86 -8.38
C GLU A 48 -0.52 1.40 -7.35
N GLN A 49 -0.57 2.70 -7.05
CA GLN A 49 0.29 3.34 -6.06
C GLN A 49 0.09 2.74 -4.66
N GLN A 50 -1.16 2.42 -4.28
CA GLN A 50 -1.46 1.71 -3.03
C GLN A 50 -0.89 0.29 -3.03
N SER A 51 -1.02 -0.44 -4.14
CA SER A 51 -0.48 -1.80 -4.26
C SER A 51 1.04 -1.82 -4.16
N VAL A 52 1.73 -0.93 -4.88
CA VAL A 52 3.20 -0.80 -4.84
C VAL A 52 3.68 -0.46 -3.43
N TYR A 53 2.97 0.44 -2.74
CA TYR A 53 3.28 0.78 -1.35
C TYR A 53 3.15 -0.44 -0.41
N GLN A 54 2.07 -1.21 -0.54
CA GLN A 54 1.88 -2.43 0.27
C GLN A 54 2.97 -3.48 0.00
N GLN A 55 3.34 -3.68 -1.28
CA GLN A 55 4.43 -4.57 -1.66
C GLN A 55 5.76 -4.13 -1.06
N PHE A 56 6.03 -2.82 -1.06
CA PHE A 56 7.22 -2.25 -0.45
C PHE A 56 7.29 -2.54 1.05
N GLN A 57 6.19 -2.31 1.79
CA GLN A 57 6.14 -2.60 3.22
C GLN A 57 6.37 -4.08 3.52
N MET A 58 5.71 -4.96 2.75
CA MET A 58 5.86 -6.41 2.91
C MET A 58 7.30 -6.85 2.66
N LEU A 59 7.93 -6.37 1.60
CA LEU A 59 9.32 -6.69 1.26
C LEU A 59 10.32 -6.11 2.27
N GLN A 60 10.04 -4.93 2.82
CA GLN A 60 10.85 -4.34 3.88
C GLN A 60 10.83 -5.23 5.14
N GLU A 61 9.68 -5.77 5.52
CA GLU A 61 9.57 -6.68 6.66
C GLU A 61 10.24 -8.03 6.39
N MET A 62 10.13 -8.59 5.17
CA MET A 62 10.89 -9.80 4.79
C MET A 62 12.40 -9.58 4.88
N ARG A 63 12.91 -8.44 4.39
CA ARG A 63 14.33 -8.11 4.52
C ARG A 63 14.72 -7.94 5.98
N ARG A 64 13.89 -7.27 6.79
CA ARG A 64 14.14 -7.09 8.21
C ARG A 64 14.21 -8.42 8.95
N SER A 65 13.28 -9.34 8.67
CA SER A 65 13.28 -10.67 9.29
C SER A 65 14.53 -11.46 8.89
N GLU A 66 14.95 -11.43 7.63
CA GLU A 66 16.19 -12.05 7.17
C GLU A 66 17.42 -11.46 7.90
N VAL A 67 17.49 -10.14 8.06
CA VAL A 67 18.59 -9.47 8.78
C VAL A 67 18.61 -9.82 10.27
N GLN A 68 17.43 -9.90 10.90
CA GLN A 68 17.30 -10.18 12.33
C GLN A 68 17.36 -11.66 12.67
N ASN A 69 17.13 -12.56 11.70
CA ASN A 69 17.18 -13.98 11.91
C ASN A 69 18.59 -14.38 12.39
N ILE A 70 18.65 -14.88 13.63
CA ILE A 70 19.88 -15.31 14.26
C ILE A 70 20.37 -16.52 13.47
N ASN A 71 21.61 -16.45 12.99
CA ASN A 71 22.22 -17.54 12.25
C ASN A 71 22.12 -18.84 13.10
N PRO A 72 21.59 -19.95 12.55
CA PRO A 72 21.46 -21.21 13.29
C PRO A 72 22.77 -21.70 13.92
N LEU A 73 23.94 -21.31 13.38
CA LEU A 73 25.23 -21.60 14.02
C LEU A 73 25.46 -20.83 15.31
N VAL A 74 25.00 -19.57 15.40
CA VAL A 74 25.05 -18.79 16.64
C VAL A 74 24.09 -19.39 17.68
N MET A 75 22.96 -19.96 17.25
CA MET A 75 22.04 -20.68 18.15
C MET A 75 22.62 -22.01 18.66
N GLN A 76 23.40 -22.73 17.84
CA GLN A 76 24.02 -24.00 18.24
C GLN A 76 25.21 -23.78 19.19
N ASP A 77 26.02 -22.74 18.97
CA ASP A 77 27.15 -22.35 19.84
C ASP A 77 26.70 -21.81 21.21
N MET A 78 25.53 -21.16 21.28
CA MET A 78 24.89 -20.70 22.52
C MET A 78 24.20 -21.82 23.31
N GLY A 79 24.38 -23.10 22.94
CA GLY A 79 23.81 -24.25 23.64
C GLY A 79 22.30 -24.45 23.45
N GLY A 80 21.70 -23.81 22.43
CA GLY A 80 20.25 -23.70 22.27
C GLY A 80 19.52 -24.93 21.71
N VAL A 81 20.23 -25.93 21.15
CA VAL A 81 19.57 -27.11 20.54
C VAL A 81 20.32 -28.39 20.87
N LYS A 82 19.94 -29.01 22.00
CA LYS A 82 20.58 -30.23 22.55
C LYS A 82 20.41 -31.47 21.67
N ASP A 83 19.41 -31.47 20.77
CA ASP A 83 19.01 -32.64 19.96
C ASP A 83 19.22 -32.47 18.45
N MET A 84 19.87 -31.39 18.00
CA MET A 84 20.15 -31.18 16.56
C MET A 84 21.61 -31.51 16.25
N PRO A 85 21.89 -32.37 15.25
CA PRO A 85 23.26 -32.69 14.88
C PRO A 85 24.03 -31.41 14.50
N PRO A 86 25.34 -31.33 14.76
CA PRO A 86 26.18 -30.20 14.36
C PRO A 86 26.01 -29.91 12.87
N ILE A 87 25.73 -28.65 12.51
CA ILE A 87 25.73 -28.22 11.11
C ILE A 87 27.18 -28.30 10.60
N SER A 88 27.40 -28.88 9.42
CA SER A 88 28.73 -28.93 8.82
C SER A 88 29.21 -27.53 8.44
N TYR A 89 30.53 -27.32 8.40
CA TYR A 89 31.09 -26.03 7.98
C TYR A 89 30.61 -25.61 6.57
N ASP A 90 30.62 -26.54 5.61
CA ASP A 90 30.19 -26.23 4.24
C ASP A 90 28.71 -25.84 4.16
N GLU A 91 27.85 -26.51 4.92
CA GLU A 91 26.43 -26.18 5.04
C GLU A 91 26.25 -24.78 5.64
N SER A 92 27.02 -24.46 6.68
CA SER A 92 26.98 -23.15 7.33
C SER A 92 27.32 -22.00 6.38
N VAL A 93 28.35 -22.20 5.55
CA VAL A 93 28.81 -21.21 4.58
C VAL A 93 27.77 -21.06 3.48
N ARG A 94 27.15 -22.16 3.03
CA ARG A 94 26.08 -22.14 2.03
C ARG A 94 24.87 -21.36 2.53
N VAL A 95 24.34 -21.68 3.72
CA VAL A 95 23.19 -20.99 4.32
C VAL A 95 23.45 -19.49 4.48
N GLN A 96 24.66 -19.12 4.91
CA GLN A 96 25.04 -17.72 5.06
C GLN A 96 25.15 -16.98 3.72
N ARG A 97 25.61 -17.65 2.66
CA ARG A 97 25.65 -17.08 1.31
C ARG A 97 24.24 -16.87 0.77
N GLU A 98 23.39 -17.89 0.81
CA GLU A 98 22.00 -17.80 0.35
C GLU A 98 21.23 -16.69 1.06
N ARG A 99 21.44 -16.53 2.38
CA ARG A 99 20.86 -15.44 3.15
C ARG A 99 21.32 -14.06 2.65
N LYS A 100 22.62 -13.89 2.39
CA LYS A 100 23.15 -12.64 1.82
C LYS A 100 22.53 -12.36 0.45
N ASP A 101 22.40 -13.39 -0.38
CA ASP A 101 21.82 -13.27 -1.72
C ASP A 101 20.35 -12.84 -1.64
N ARG A 102 19.54 -13.41 -0.74
CA ARG A 102 18.15 -12.99 -0.50
C ARG A 102 18.05 -11.55 -0.02
N ILE A 103 18.87 -11.15 0.94
CA ILE A 103 18.91 -9.75 1.43
C ILE A 103 19.22 -8.77 0.29
N GLN A 104 20.19 -9.11 -0.56
CA GLN A 104 20.55 -8.29 -1.72
C GLN A 104 19.43 -8.27 -2.77
N GLN A 105 18.74 -9.39 -2.99
CA GLN A 105 17.59 -9.45 -3.88
C GLN A 105 16.48 -8.53 -3.40
N HIS A 106 16.10 -8.62 -2.12
CA HIS A 106 15.09 -7.74 -1.54
C HIS A 106 15.49 -6.26 -1.63
N ALA A 107 16.76 -5.92 -1.45
CA ALA A 107 17.23 -4.55 -1.64
C ALA A 107 16.99 -4.04 -3.06
N ARG A 108 17.35 -4.82 -4.09
CA ARG A 108 17.11 -4.45 -5.50
C ARG A 108 15.62 -4.33 -5.83
N GLU A 109 14.80 -5.20 -5.27
CA GLU A 109 13.35 -5.16 -5.46
C GLU A 109 12.73 -3.93 -4.77
N LEU A 110 13.19 -3.54 -3.59
CA LEU A 110 12.77 -2.30 -2.92
C LEU A 110 13.10 -1.06 -3.78
N ASP A 111 14.29 -1.01 -4.37
CA ASP A 111 14.69 0.10 -5.26
C ASP A 111 13.77 0.19 -6.49
N ARG A 112 13.38 -0.95 -7.07
CA ARG A 112 12.43 -1.01 -8.19
C ARG A 112 11.04 -0.52 -7.79
N LEU A 113 10.53 -0.96 -6.64
CA LEU A 113 9.23 -0.53 -6.11
C LEU A 113 9.23 0.97 -5.83
N TYR A 114 10.31 1.52 -5.30
CA TYR A 114 10.46 2.95 -5.10
C TYR A 114 10.43 3.73 -6.42
N ALA A 115 11.18 3.28 -7.42
CA ALA A 115 11.18 3.90 -8.74
C ALA A 115 9.79 3.89 -9.37
N ARG A 116 9.07 2.75 -9.29
CA ARG A 116 7.69 2.64 -9.80
C ARG A 116 6.73 3.56 -9.05
N TYR A 117 6.86 3.67 -7.74
CA TYR A 117 6.03 4.58 -6.94
C TYR A 117 6.25 6.05 -7.37
N SER A 118 7.50 6.45 -7.62
CA SER A 118 7.83 7.79 -8.11
C SER A 118 7.21 8.06 -9.48
N GLU A 119 7.34 7.11 -10.42
CA GLU A 119 6.76 7.19 -11.76
C GLU A 119 5.24 7.36 -11.71
N LEU A 120 4.55 6.59 -10.86
CA LEU A 120 3.10 6.73 -10.65
C LEU A 120 2.74 8.10 -10.07
N GLY A 121 3.59 8.68 -9.22
CA GLY A 121 3.44 10.05 -8.73
C GLY A 121 3.51 11.10 -9.84
N GLU A 122 4.44 10.93 -10.79
CA GLU A 122 4.54 11.81 -11.97
C GLU A 122 3.32 11.68 -12.88
N GLN A 123 2.87 10.45 -13.16
CA GLN A 123 1.66 10.19 -13.96
C GLN A 123 0.42 10.82 -13.32
N LYS A 124 0.26 10.66 -12.01
CA LYS A 124 -0.83 11.27 -11.24
C LYS A 124 -0.82 12.79 -11.38
N ASN A 125 0.34 13.43 -11.25
CA ASN A 125 0.47 14.87 -11.38
C ASN A 125 0.09 15.35 -12.79
N ALA A 126 0.50 14.64 -13.83
CA ALA A 126 0.12 14.94 -15.21
C ALA A 126 -1.39 14.88 -15.44
N ILE A 127 -2.07 13.85 -14.91
CA ILE A 127 -3.53 13.71 -15.00
C ILE A 127 -4.24 14.85 -14.26
N LEU A 128 -3.78 15.19 -13.06
CA LEU A 128 -4.34 16.29 -12.27
C LEU A 128 -4.18 17.64 -12.98
N GLU A 129 -3.06 17.85 -13.68
CA GLU A 129 -2.86 19.08 -14.44
C GLU A 129 -3.81 19.16 -15.64
N GLN A 130 -4.02 18.07 -16.37
CA GLN A 130 -5.01 18.02 -17.46
C GLN A 130 -6.44 18.30 -16.95
N LEU A 131 -6.82 17.74 -15.80
CA LEU A 131 -8.11 18.05 -15.18
C LEU A 131 -8.24 19.53 -14.81
N ARG A 132 -7.17 20.17 -14.32
CA ARG A 132 -7.17 21.60 -14.01
C ARG A 132 -7.32 22.47 -15.25
N GLU A 133 -6.66 22.12 -16.35
CA GLU A 133 -6.80 22.85 -17.61
C GLU A 133 -8.22 22.77 -18.16
N ILE A 134 -8.83 21.58 -18.17
CA ILE A 134 -10.24 21.42 -18.57
C ILE A 134 -11.17 22.23 -17.66
N ALA A 135 -10.90 22.25 -16.34
CA ALA A 135 -11.68 23.04 -15.39
C ALA A 135 -11.58 24.56 -15.69
N LYS A 136 -10.40 25.06 -16.09
CA LYS A 136 -10.22 26.46 -16.51
C LYS A 136 -10.95 26.77 -17.81
N GLU A 137 -10.91 25.86 -18.79
CA GLU A 137 -11.64 25.99 -20.06
C GLU A 137 -13.15 26.04 -19.86
N THR A 138 -13.68 25.26 -18.92
CA THR A 138 -15.12 25.18 -18.63
C THR A 138 -15.67 26.42 -17.92
N VAL A 139 -14.81 27.20 -17.26
CA VAL A 139 -15.20 28.41 -16.51
C VAL A 139 -15.09 29.69 -17.36
N ARG A 140 -14.38 29.66 -18.49
CA ARG A 140 -14.31 30.76 -19.46
C ARG A 140 -15.54 30.81 -20.36
#